data_AF-A0A7V7ZF39-F1
#
_entry.id   AF-A0A7V7ZF39-F1
#
_cell.length_a   1.000
_cell.length_b   1.000
_cell.length_c   1.000
_cell.angle_alpha   90.00
_cell.angle_beta   90.00
_cell.angle_gamma   90.00
#
_symmetry.space_group_name_H-M   'P 1'
#
loop_
_entity.id
_entity.type
_entity.pdbx_description
1 polymer ?
#
loop_
_entity_poly.entity_id
_entity_poly.type
_entity_poly.pdbx_seq_one_letter_code
_entity_poly.pdbx_strand_id
1 'polypeptide(L)'
;MKRLITLLAALVLAACTTTAAPPAAPTATEQSMAFGGQLVRTPYPPPPAAVPLMTAHQARVQAALDAGEPVFLTGLDDHADRAQRLAAQAPEVAARTHDKQGRMLRSEVFGVYALTGSEITDDVAACRTTACNQVQIYIYPTNITMVAIVAPDSGQVLRVDQHNAAQPQRVPDDLIAIADQLAITSPLMRQTLGVSPTLDMLWHPSYKSALHGTTCERSKHLCLSATVAWGRQAMWAIVDLTDYRVIGMEITELGDSGRHTVSEKRLQNAVVERDFCDRATTHREGDWAWTAQLTNSDGIRISDVRWRGELVLESYTLVDVHITYNAGKQFGYADAAGCPLFSSAVVVARDGPALSHISGRGHTGIRIMQDFLQDGWPSACNYRYKQALELYDDGSFRPFWGSWGRGCGTNGTYRPVLRIALPQGHLAAWNGSGWSPWDTERWANPDGPTTAAGSAFRWGTIRSTYELRPNRRDGAEEHDDHAFVLATQSRPGEGASDLPTLGDCCRTTYEQGPESYLTGESLQNVPITLWYVPQVNLNPTQCWADSALVQGVIVPVVKACYVGPTFQRLAPLGGVR
;
A
#
# COMPACT_ATOMS: atom_id res chain seq x y z
N MET A 1 64.45 -49.88 -15.89
CA MET A 1 63.47 -48.84 -15.47
C MET A 1 63.07 -47.88 -16.62
N LYS A 2 62.69 -48.37 -17.81
CA LYS A 2 62.21 -47.50 -18.92
C LYS A 2 61.19 -48.15 -19.86
N ARG A 3 60.52 -49.24 -19.45
CA ARG A 3 59.50 -49.93 -20.27
C ARG A 3 58.23 -50.35 -19.51
N LEU A 4 58.01 -49.82 -18.30
CA LEU A 4 56.83 -50.15 -17.49
C LEU A 4 55.92 -48.95 -17.20
N ILE A 5 56.12 -47.82 -17.89
CA ILE A 5 55.36 -46.58 -17.66
C ILE A 5 54.43 -46.25 -18.83
N THR A 6 54.57 -46.90 -19.99
CA THR A 6 53.82 -46.53 -21.21
C THR A 6 52.50 -47.29 -21.38
N LEU A 7 52.16 -48.27 -20.53
CA LEU A 7 50.90 -49.03 -20.66
C LEU A 7 49.78 -48.58 -19.69
N LEU A 8 50.06 -47.67 -18.75
CA LEU A 8 49.07 -47.21 -17.77
C LEU A 8 48.39 -45.87 -18.11
N ALA A 9 48.80 -45.22 -19.21
CA ALA A 9 48.24 -43.93 -19.64
C ALA A 9 47.15 -44.06 -20.74
N ALA A 10 46.91 -45.26 -21.27
CA ALA A 10 45.93 -45.48 -22.34
C ALA A 10 44.59 -46.08 -21.88
N LEU A 11 44.40 -46.31 -20.57
CA LEU A 11 43.21 -46.97 -20.01
C LEU A 11 42.31 -46.08 -19.14
N VAL A 12 42.52 -44.75 -19.15
CA VAL A 12 41.71 -43.79 -18.35
C VAL A 12 40.87 -42.85 -19.23
N LEU A 13 40.84 -43.04 -20.56
CA LEU A 13 40.10 -42.16 -21.49
C LEU A 13 38.80 -42.77 -22.06
N ALA A 14 38.26 -43.83 -21.46
CA ALA A 14 37.01 -44.45 -21.88
C ALA A 14 36.05 -44.66 -20.70
N ALA A 15 35.73 -43.59 -19.98
CA ALA A 15 34.60 -43.56 -19.05
C ALA A 15 34.01 -42.14 -18.94
N CYS A 16 33.71 -41.52 -20.09
CA CYS A 16 32.65 -40.51 -20.12
C CYS A 16 31.33 -41.28 -20.09
N THR A 17 30.85 -41.57 -18.89
CA THR A 17 29.43 -41.84 -18.69
C THR A 17 28.70 -40.61 -19.21
N THR A 18 27.95 -40.78 -20.29
CA THR A 18 26.90 -39.87 -20.71
C THR A 18 25.96 -39.67 -19.52
N THR A 19 26.17 -38.60 -18.76
CA THR A 19 25.10 -38.01 -17.96
C THR A 19 24.01 -37.68 -18.96
N ALA A 20 22.94 -38.48 -18.93
CA ALA A 20 21.72 -38.17 -19.64
C ALA A 20 21.41 -36.70 -19.35
N ALA A 21 21.25 -35.91 -20.41
CA ALA A 21 20.75 -34.56 -20.28
C ALA A 21 19.48 -34.63 -19.39
N PRO A 22 19.29 -33.68 -18.45
CA PRO A 22 18.03 -33.60 -17.73
C PRO A 22 16.90 -33.64 -18.77
N PRO A 23 15.83 -34.40 -18.53
CA PRO A 23 14.74 -34.50 -19.49
C PRO A 23 14.34 -33.09 -19.90
N ALA A 24 14.36 -32.83 -21.20
CA ALA A 24 13.92 -31.56 -21.74
C ALA A 24 12.57 -31.24 -21.11
N ALA A 25 12.43 -30.03 -20.55
CA ALA A 25 11.14 -29.54 -20.08
C ALA A 25 10.13 -29.80 -21.21
N PRO A 26 8.95 -30.36 -20.91
CA PRO A 26 7.98 -30.70 -21.94
C PRO A 26 7.70 -29.44 -22.75
N THR A 27 8.08 -29.45 -24.04
CA THR A 27 7.60 -28.48 -25.01
C THR A 27 6.11 -28.75 -25.20
N ALA A 28 5.31 -28.19 -24.31
CA ALA A 28 3.90 -28.02 -24.55
C ALA A 28 3.77 -27.12 -25.77
N THR A 29 3.08 -27.59 -26.80
CA THR A 29 2.49 -26.71 -27.81
C THR A 29 1.70 -25.64 -27.07
N GLU A 30 2.10 -24.36 -27.18
CA GLU A 30 1.39 -23.22 -26.62
C GLU A 30 -0.05 -23.21 -27.14
N GLN A 31 -0.97 -23.81 -26.39
CA GLN A 31 -2.40 -23.56 -26.58
C GLN A 31 -2.68 -22.24 -25.88
N SER A 32 -3.14 -21.23 -26.64
CA SER A 32 -3.57 -19.97 -26.04
C SER A 32 -4.69 -20.24 -25.06
N MET A 33 -4.52 -19.82 -23.80
CA MET A 33 -5.59 -19.89 -22.82
C MET A 33 -6.68 -18.88 -23.19
N ALA A 34 -7.95 -19.26 -23.03
CA ALA A 34 -9.08 -18.37 -23.28
C ALA A 34 -9.10 -17.23 -22.23
N PHE A 35 -9.29 -15.99 -22.69
CA PHE A 35 -9.31 -14.81 -21.81
C PHE A 35 -10.58 -14.74 -20.93
N GLY A 36 -10.40 -14.26 -19.70
CA GLY A 36 -11.47 -13.98 -18.73
C GLY A 36 -11.46 -14.87 -17.49
N GLY A 37 -12.20 -14.44 -16.47
CA GLY A 37 -12.28 -15.11 -15.18
C GLY A 37 -13.20 -16.33 -15.13
N GLN A 38 -12.76 -17.35 -14.42
CA GLN A 38 -13.56 -18.52 -14.08
C GLN A 38 -13.67 -18.66 -12.55
N LEU A 39 -14.91 -18.57 -12.05
CA LEU A 39 -15.21 -18.96 -10.68
C LEU A 39 -15.28 -20.48 -10.56
N VAL A 40 -14.77 -20.98 -9.45
CA VAL A 40 -14.93 -22.38 -9.07
C VAL A 40 -16.40 -22.64 -8.75
N ARG A 41 -17.03 -23.60 -9.44
CA ARG A 41 -18.42 -24.00 -9.16
C ARG A 41 -18.49 -24.75 -7.82
N THR A 42 -19.43 -24.37 -6.96
CA THR A 42 -19.76 -25.11 -5.74
C THR A 42 -20.65 -26.32 -6.04
N PRO A 43 -20.42 -27.49 -5.40
CA PRO A 43 -19.38 -27.74 -4.41
C PRO A 43 -18.01 -27.96 -5.06
N TYR A 44 -17.00 -27.25 -4.57
CA TYR A 44 -15.61 -27.51 -4.94
C TYR A 44 -15.16 -28.80 -4.24
N PRO A 45 -14.53 -29.77 -4.94
CA PRO A 45 -13.91 -30.89 -4.27
C PRO A 45 -12.93 -30.37 -3.20
N PRO A 46 -12.91 -30.97 -2.00
CA PRO A 46 -11.95 -30.58 -0.97
C PRO A 46 -10.53 -30.61 -1.55
N PRO A 47 -9.62 -29.75 -1.05
CA PRO A 47 -8.22 -29.80 -1.45
C PRO A 47 -7.74 -31.25 -1.39
N PRO A 48 -6.89 -31.70 -2.33
CA PRO A 48 -6.29 -33.02 -2.20
C PRO A 48 -5.73 -33.15 -0.78
N ALA A 49 -5.95 -34.28 -0.12
CA ALA A 49 -5.48 -34.56 1.24
C ALA A 49 -3.93 -34.48 1.41
N ALA A 50 -3.22 -34.04 0.37
CA ALA A 50 -1.78 -34.03 0.19
C ALA A 50 -1.19 -32.60 0.13
N VAL A 51 -1.73 -31.63 0.88
CA VAL A 51 -1.01 -30.38 1.18
C VAL A 51 -0.55 -30.42 2.65
N PRO A 52 0.61 -31.04 2.97
CA PRO A 52 1.06 -31.23 4.35
C PRO A 52 1.20 -29.93 5.13
N LEU A 53 1.64 -28.85 4.48
CA LEU A 53 1.80 -27.52 5.11
C LEU A 53 0.45 -26.97 5.61
N MET A 54 -0.62 -27.14 4.82
CA MET A 54 -1.97 -26.74 5.21
C MET A 54 -2.44 -27.54 6.41
N THR A 55 -2.29 -28.88 6.38
CA THR A 55 -2.69 -29.74 7.49
C THR A 55 -1.93 -29.41 8.78
N ALA A 56 -0.62 -29.19 8.69
CA ALA A 56 0.20 -28.80 9.84
C ALA A 56 -0.22 -27.42 10.39
N HIS A 57 -0.51 -26.45 9.52
CA HIS A 57 -0.98 -25.15 9.93
C HIS A 57 -2.39 -25.20 10.54
N GLN A 58 -3.34 -25.95 9.97
CA GLN A 58 -4.67 -26.16 10.55
C GLN A 58 -4.60 -26.81 11.95
N ALA A 59 -3.66 -27.74 12.16
CA ALA A 59 -3.41 -28.30 13.49
C ALA A 59 -2.90 -27.24 14.49
N ARG A 60 -2.02 -26.32 14.05
CA ARG A 60 -1.59 -25.17 14.88
C ARG A 60 -2.75 -24.23 15.20
N VAL A 61 -3.61 -23.94 14.23
CA VAL A 61 -4.83 -23.13 14.45
C VAL A 61 -5.71 -23.80 15.50
N GLN A 62 -5.96 -25.11 15.39
CA GLN A 62 -6.78 -25.81 16.37
C GLN A 62 -6.14 -25.79 17.77
N ALA A 63 -4.84 -26.03 17.87
CA ALA A 63 -4.13 -25.98 19.15
C ALA A 63 -4.19 -24.59 19.79
N ALA A 64 -4.09 -23.52 18.99
CA ALA A 64 -4.20 -22.13 19.46
C ALA A 64 -5.62 -21.82 19.96
N LEU A 65 -6.66 -22.26 19.22
CA LEU A 65 -8.06 -22.13 19.65
C LEU A 65 -8.33 -22.86 20.97
N ASP A 66 -7.78 -24.07 21.14
CA ASP A 66 -7.92 -24.87 22.37
C ASP A 66 -7.17 -24.24 23.55
N ALA A 67 -6.04 -23.57 23.28
CA ALA A 67 -5.25 -22.85 24.28
C ALA A 67 -5.84 -21.47 24.67
N GLY A 68 -6.78 -20.94 23.87
CA GLY A 68 -7.31 -19.59 24.08
C GLY A 68 -6.34 -18.47 23.66
N GLU A 69 -5.45 -18.75 22.72
CA GLU A 69 -4.37 -17.85 22.29
C GLU A 69 -4.36 -17.69 20.75
N PRO A 70 -3.84 -16.59 20.19
CA PRO A 70 -3.64 -16.48 18.75
C PRO A 70 -2.55 -17.45 18.27
N VAL A 71 -2.56 -17.77 16.97
CA VAL A 71 -1.42 -18.46 16.36
C VAL A 71 -0.21 -17.52 16.38
N PHE A 72 0.84 -17.92 17.09
CA PHE A 72 2.08 -17.16 17.19
C PHE A 72 3.05 -17.47 16.05
N LEU A 73 3.85 -16.47 15.69
CA LEU A 73 4.98 -16.67 14.78
C LEU A 73 6.05 -17.52 15.47
N THR A 74 6.74 -18.34 14.68
CA THR A 74 7.84 -19.21 15.13
C THR A 74 9.18 -18.71 14.60
N GLY A 75 10.26 -19.01 15.32
CA GLY A 75 11.62 -18.66 14.86
C GLY A 75 12.00 -17.19 15.09
N LEU A 76 11.26 -16.49 15.94
CA LEU A 76 11.61 -15.16 16.42
C LEU A 76 12.74 -15.24 17.46
N ASP A 77 13.52 -14.16 17.61
CA ASP A 77 14.39 -13.99 18.77
C ASP A 77 13.57 -13.78 20.06
N ASP A 78 14.23 -13.89 21.22
CA ASP A 78 13.57 -13.79 22.53
C ASP A 78 12.84 -12.46 22.73
N HIS A 79 13.35 -11.37 22.15
CA HIS A 79 12.78 -10.03 22.30
C HIS A 79 11.49 -9.90 21.50
N ALA A 80 11.49 -10.34 20.23
CA ALA A 80 10.33 -10.38 19.37
C ALA A 80 9.28 -11.43 19.82
N ASP A 81 9.70 -12.60 20.33
CA ASP A 81 8.78 -13.59 20.92
C ASP A 81 8.07 -13.02 22.15
N ARG A 82 8.80 -12.32 23.02
CA ARG A 82 8.21 -11.63 24.17
C ARG A 82 7.23 -10.53 23.74
N ALA A 83 7.55 -9.80 22.68
CA ALA A 83 6.67 -8.76 22.13
C ALA A 83 5.31 -9.32 21.70
N GLN A 84 5.28 -10.41 20.90
CA GLN A 84 4.01 -10.98 20.45
C GLN A 84 3.15 -11.52 21.60
N ARG A 85 3.77 -12.10 22.63
CA ARG A 85 3.05 -12.60 23.81
C ARG A 85 2.42 -11.47 24.61
N LEU A 86 3.16 -10.39 24.84
CA LEU A 86 2.64 -9.20 25.54
C LEU A 86 1.51 -8.54 24.74
N ALA A 87 1.65 -8.41 23.42
CA ALA A 87 0.60 -7.88 22.56
C ALA A 87 -0.68 -8.73 22.63
N ALA A 88 -0.55 -10.06 22.56
CA ALA A 88 -1.70 -10.97 22.64
C ALA A 88 -2.44 -10.91 23.99
N GLN A 89 -1.74 -10.56 25.07
CA GLN A 89 -2.29 -10.43 26.42
C GLN A 89 -2.89 -9.04 26.71
N ALA A 90 -2.72 -8.06 25.80
CA ALA A 90 -3.27 -6.73 25.98
C ALA A 90 -4.81 -6.80 26.09
N PRO A 91 -5.44 -6.14 27.08
CA PRO A 91 -6.90 -6.18 27.26
C PRO A 91 -7.69 -5.79 26.01
N GLU A 92 -7.19 -4.80 25.25
CA GLU A 92 -7.77 -4.31 24.02
C GLU A 92 -7.73 -5.37 22.90
N VAL A 93 -6.65 -6.14 22.83
CA VAL A 93 -6.53 -7.27 21.88
C VAL A 93 -7.43 -8.42 22.33
N ALA A 94 -7.40 -8.79 23.61
CA ALA A 94 -8.23 -9.85 24.16
C ALA A 94 -9.74 -9.61 23.93
N ALA A 95 -10.18 -8.35 24.05
CA ALA A 95 -11.56 -7.95 23.79
C ALA A 95 -12.00 -8.14 22.32
N ARG A 96 -11.06 -8.29 21.38
CA ARG A 96 -11.34 -8.48 19.95
C ARG A 96 -11.03 -9.89 19.46
N THR A 97 -10.16 -10.63 20.13
CA THR A 97 -9.83 -12.01 19.81
C THR A 97 -10.81 -13.02 20.42
N HIS A 98 -11.75 -12.59 21.26
CA HIS A 98 -12.76 -13.46 21.88
C HIS A 98 -14.18 -13.07 21.47
N ASP A 99 -15.06 -14.07 21.37
CA ASP A 99 -16.50 -13.83 21.22
C ASP A 99 -17.18 -13.42 22.54
N LYS A 100 -18.48 -13.13 22.48
CA LYS A 100 -19.27 -12.72 23.67
C LYS A 100 -19.34 -13.80 24.75
N GLN A 101 -19.03 -15.05 24.43
CA GLN A 101 -18.99 -16.19 25.34
C GLN A 101 -17.57 -16.48 25.86
N GLY A 102 -16.59 -15.64 25.49
CA GLY A 102 -15.19 -15.82 25.88
C GLY A 102 -14.47 -16.93 25.11
N ARG A 103 -14.99 -17.36 23.96
CA ARG A 103 -14.30 -18.35 23.10
C ARG A 103 -13.36 -17.63 22.15
N MET A 104 -12.16 -18.19 21.97
CA MET A 104 -11.17 -17.65 21.05
C MET A 104 -11.69 -17.67 19.60
N LEU A 105 -11.59 -16.53 18.93
CA LEU A 105 -11.77 -16.38 17.50
C LEU A 105 -10.46 -16.73 16.80
N ARG A 106 -10.53 -17.34 15.61
CA ARG A 106 -9.33 -17.58 14.80
C ARG A 106 -8.59 -16.26 14.59
N SER A 107 -7.41 -16.17 15.20
CA SER A 107 -6.55 -15.00 15.17
C SER A 107 -5.10 -15.45 15.05
N GLU A 108 -4.27 -14.66 14.38
CA GLU A 108 -2.89 -15.01 14.11
C GLU A 108 -2.00 -13.77 14.09
N VAL A 109 -0.78 -13.90 14.59
CA VAL A 109 0.25 -12.87 14.52
C VAL A 109 0.86 -12.89 13.12
N PHE A 110 0.70 -11.80 12.37
CA PHE A 110 1.19 -11.69 10.99
C PHE A 110 2.60 -11.11 10.91
N GLY A 111 3.02 -10.37 11.94
CA GLY A 111 4.33 -9.76 11.96
C GLY A 111 4.72 -9.24 13.33
N VAL A 112 6.01 -9.34 13.62
CA VAL A 112 6.68 -8.66 14.72
C VAL A 112 7.87 -7.92 14.12
N TYR A 113 7.82 -6.59 14.15
CA TYR A 113 8.80 -5.72 13.51
C TYR A 113 9.50 -4.89 14.57
N ALA A 114 10.79 -4.65 14.45
CA ALA A 114 11.45 -3.63 15.26
C ALA A 114 10.91 -2.25 14.86
N LEU A 115 10.58 -1.42 15.85
CA LEU A 115 10.08 -0.08 15.59
C LEU A 115 11.15 0.79 14.93
N THR A 116 10.80 1.40 13.80
CA THR A 116 11.69 2.31 13.07
C THR A 116 11.36 3.78 13.38
N GLY A 117 12.26 4.70 13.04
CA GLY A 117 12.13 6.12 13.40
C GLY A 117 10.83 6.78 12.92
N SER A 118 10.26 6.32 11.80
CA SER A 118 8.97 6.81 11.26
C SER A 118 7.78 6.41 12.12
N GLU A 119 7.87 5.33 12.89
CA GLU A 119 6.77 4.81 13.70
C GLU A 119 6.78 5.39 15.13
N ILE A 120 7.86 6.07 15.53
CA ILE A 120 8.02 6.63 16.87
C ILE A 120 7.34 8.00 16.96
N THR A 121 6.12 8.00 17.45
CA THR A 121 5.33 9.19 17.80
C THR A 121 5.48 9.54 19.30
N ASP A 122 4.91 10.66 19.74
CA ASP A 122 5.05 11.14 21.14
C ASP A 122 4.41 10.19 22.17
N ASP A 123 3.32 9.52 21.79
CA ASP A 123 2.62 8.51 22.59
C ASP A 123 3.42 7.22 22.80
N VAL A 124 4.47 7.00 22.00
CA VAL A 124 5.43 5.88 22.16
C VAL A 124 6.86 6.39 22.35
N ALA A 125 7.03 7.60 22.90
CA ALA A 125 8.34 8.26 23.02
C ALA A 125 9.40 7.46 23.79
N ALA A 126 9.01 6.50 24.64
CA ALA A 126 9.92 5.55 25.29
C ALA A 126 10.81 4.81 24.26
N CYS A 127 10.24 4.49 23.09
CA CYS A 127 10.90 3.78 22.00
C CYS A 127 12.02 4.59 21.32
N ARG A 128 12.21 5.88 21.67
CA ARG A 128 13.39 6.66 21.23
C ARG A 128 14.68 6.16 21.85
N THR A 129 14.59 5.52 23.02
CA THR A 129 15.76 5.08 23.81
C THR A 129 15.76 3.60 24.14
N THR A 130 14.64 2.91 23.94
CA THR A 130 14.48 1.47 24.17
C THR A 130 14.05 0.77 22.90
N ALA A 131 14.51 -0.47 22.69
CA ALA A 131 14.02 -1.28 21.58
C ALA A 131 12.54 -1.60 21.79
N CYS A 132 11.72 -1.28 20.79
CA CYS A 132 10.29 -1.59 20.77
C CYS A 132 9.97 -2.43 19.55
N ASN A 133 8.84 -3.12 19.60
CA ASN A 133 8.32 -3.88 18.48
C ASN A 133 6.89 -3.47 18.15
N GLN A 134 6.58 -3.42 16.85
CA GLN A 134 5.21 -3.42 16.34
C GLN A 134 4.77 -4.87 16.12
N VAL A 135 3.64 -5.25 16.70
CA VAL A 135 3.02 -6.56 16.53
C VAL A 135 1.70 -6.39 15.80
N GLN A 136 1.53 -7.07 14.67
CA GLN A 136 0.28 -7.07 13.90
C GLN A 136 -0.47 -8.40 14.11
N ILE A 137 -1.72 -8.34 14.57
CA ILE A 137 -2.56 -9.50 14.85
C ILE A 137 -3.83 -9.40 14.02
N TYR A 138 -4.09 -10.41 13.18
CA TYR A 138 -5.29 -10.47 12.36
C TYR A 138 -6.36 -11.34 13.00
N ILE A 139 -7.61 -10.89 12.97
CA ILE A 139 -8.77 -11.59 13.48
C ILE A 139 -9.67 -11.94 12.29
N TYR A 140 -9.66 -13.21 11.90
CA TYR A 140 -10.29 -13.68 10.67
C TYR A 140 -11.81 -13.43 10.62
N PRO A 141 -12.61 -13.75 11.66
CA PRO A 141 -14.07 -13.66 11.55
C PRO A 141 -14.61 -12.24 11.40
N THR A 142 -13.85 -11.24 11.86
CA THR A 142 -14.27 -9.83 11.90
C THR A 142 -13.50 -8.96 10.91
N ASN A 143 -12.50 -9.50 10.22
CA ASN A 143 -11.59 -8.76 9.34
C ASN A 143 -11.01 -7.53 10.07
N ILE A 144 -10.50 -7.73 11.28
CA ILE A 144 -9.88 -6.69 12.09
C ILE A 144 -8.38 -6.99 12.19
N THR A 145 -7.55 -5.96 12.00
CA THR A 145 -6.14 -6.01 12.35
C THR A 145 -5.90 -5.16 13.60
N MET A 146 -5.35 -5.77 14.63
CA MET A 146 -4.84 -5.08 15.81
C MET A 146 -3.35 -4.81 15.63
N VAL A 147 -2.90 -3.60 15.90
CA VAL A 147 -1.49 -3.22 15.85
C VAL A 147 -1.07 -2.77 17.25
N ALA A 148 -0.14 -3.50 17.87
CA ALA A 148 0.35 -3.18 19.21
C ALA A 148 1.81 -2.72 19.16
N ILE A 149 2.11 -1.59 19.80
CA ILE A 149 3.49 -1.17 20.06
C ILE A 149 3.88 -1.63 21.45
N VAL A 150 4.90 -2.47 21.52
CA VAL A 150 5.35 -3.14 22.75
C VAL A 150 6.78 -2.74 23.05
N ALA A 151 7.07 -2.46 24.32
CA ALA A 151 8.41 -2.38 24.89
C ALA A 151 8.69 -3.68 25.65
N PRO A 152 9.33 -4.69 25.03
CA PRO A 152 9.41 -6.02 25.61
C PRO A 152 10.23 -6.04 26.89
N ASP A 153 11.33 -5.29 26.96
CA ASP A 153 12.20 -5.23 28.14
C ASP A 153 11.47 -4.79 29.41
N SER A 154 10.64 -3.74 29.31
CA SER A 154 9.82 -3.24 30.42
C SER A 154 8.52 -4.03 30.62
N GLY A 155 8.19 -4.94 29.71
CA GLY A 155 6.95 -5.72 29.75
C GLY A 155 5.69 -4.88 29.49
N GLN A 156 5.82 -3.74 28.83
CA GLN A 156 4.72 -2.80 28.62
C GLN A 156 4.20 -2.84 27.17
N VAL A 157 2.88 -2.84 27.03
CA VAL A 157 2.20 -2.50 25.79
C VAL A 157 1.92 -1.00 25.84
N LEU A 158 2.59 -0.25 24.97
CA LEU A 158 2.56 1.22 24.96
C LEU A 158 1.33 1.76 24.22
N ARG A 159 0.93 1.06 23.15
CA ARG A 159 -0.20 1.43 22.30
C ARG A 159 -0.84 0.20 21.70
N VAL A 160 -2.17 0.22 21.55
CA VAL A 160 -2.92 -0.74 20.75
C VAL A 160 -3.88 0.02 19.85
N ASP A 161 -3.69 -0.12 18.55
CA ASP A 161 -4.55 0.42 17.52
C ASP A 161 -5.42 -0.69 16.93
N GLN A 162 -6.66 -0.35 16.59
CA GLN A 162 -7.61 -1.25 15.94
C GLN A 162 -7.94 -0.73 14.55
N HIS A 163 -7.72 -1.55 13.53
CA HIS A 163 -8.07 -1.26 12.14
C HIS A 163 -9.20 -2.18 11.70
N ASN A 164 -10.39 -1.60 11.53
CA ASN A 164 -11.58 -2.32 11.08
C ASN A 164 -11.56 -2.53 9.57
N ALA A 165 -12.02 -3.69 9.11
CA ALA A 165 -12.02 -4.06 7.69
C ALA A 165 -10.63 -3.92 7.04
N ALA A 166 -9.57 -4.19 7.81
CA ALA A 166 -8.19 -4.03 7.38
C ALA A 166 -7.42 -5.33 7.60
N GLN A 167 -6.58 -5.69 6.63
CA GLN A 167 -5.73 -6.88 6.69
C GLN A 167 -4.27 -6.48 6.90
N PRO A 168 -3.46 -7.29 7.62
CA PRO A 168 -2.06 -6.96 7.87
C PRO A 168 -1.29 -6.91 6.56
N GLN A 169 -0.34 -5.99 6.46
CA GLN A 169 0.34 -5.68 5.21
C GLN A 169 1.15 -6.84 4.65
N ARG A 170 1.98 -7.49 5.49
CA ARG A 170 2.78 -8.66 5.13
C ARG A 170 2.03 -9.94 5.51
N VAL A 171 2.12 -10.95 4.65
CA VAL A 171 1.60 -12.29 4.94
C VAL A 171 2.76 -13.20 5.36
N PRO A 172 2.61 -13.96 6.46
CA PRO A 172 3.59 -14.98 6.88
C PRO A 172 4.01 -15.93 5.75
N ASP A 173 5.30 -16.28 5.71
CA ASP A 173 5.88 -17.06 4.61
C ASP A 173 5.31 -18.49 4.53
N ASP A 174 4.88 -19.05 5.66
CA ASP A 174 4.19 -20.33 5.72
C ASP A 174 2.79 -20.28 5.10
N LEU A 175 2.05 -19.18 5.31
CA LEU A 175 0.77 -18.93 4.66
C LEU A 175 0.93 -18.73 3.13
N ILE A 176 1.99 -18.05 2.70
CA ILE A 176 2.35 -17.93 1.28
C ILE A 176 2.63 -19.32 0.69
N ALA A 177 3.45 -20.13 1.36
CA ALA A 177 3.77 -21.49 0.90
C ALA A 177 2.52 -22.40 0.82
N ILE A 178 1.58 -22.25 1.75
CA ILE A 178 0.29 -22.95 1.70
C ILE A 178 -0.52 -22.52 0.46
N ALA A 179 -0.59 -21.22 0.17
CA ALA A 179 -1.30 -20.73 -1.00
C ALA A 179 -0.67 -21.25 -2.30
N ASP A 180 0.65 -21.17 -2.41
CA ASP A 180 1.40 -21.67 -3.57
C ASP A 180 1.13 -23.16 -3.79
N GLN A 181 1.16 -23.98 -2.73
CA GLN A 181 0.89 -25.42 -2.83
C GLN A 181 -0.58 -25.71 -3.22
N LEU A 182 -1.54 -24.97 -2.65
CA LEU A 182 -2.96 -25.09 -3.01
C LEU A 182 -3.20 -24.74 -4.48
N ALA A 183 -2.51 -23.72 -4.99
CA ALA A 183 -2.58 -23.33 -6.39
C ALA A 183 -2.02 -24.44 -7.31
N ILE A 184 -0.78 -24.90 -7.08
CA ILE A 184 -0.16 -25.88 -7.99
C ILE A 184 -0.79 -27.27 -7.93
N THR A 185 -1.46 -27.61 -6.83
CA THR A 185 -2.21 -28.87 -6.71
C THR A 185 -3.63 -28.80 -7.26
N SER A 186 -4.11 -27.60 -7.60
CA SER A 186 -5.47 -27.33 -8.08
C SER A 186 -5.81 -28.09 -9.36
N PRO A 187 -6.90 -28.88 -9.35
CA PRO A 187 -7.42 -29.48 -10.58
C PRO A 187 -7.77 -28.45 -11.65
N LEU A 188 -8.26 -27.27 -11.24
CA LEU A 188 -8.63 -26.20 -12.16
C LEU A 188 -7.39 -25.67 -12.90
N MET A 189 -6.31 -25.40 -12.16
CA MET A 189 -5.06 -24.89 -12.74
C MET A 189 -4.42 -25.91 -13.68
N ARG A 190 -4.44 -27.20 -13.30
CA ARG A 190 -3.97 -28.30 -14.16
C ARG A 190 -4.78 -28.41 -15.45
N GLN A 191 -6.11 -28.30 -15.35
CA GLN A 191 -7.00 -28.38 -16.51
C GLN A 191 -6.78 -27.21 -17.47
N THR A 192 -6.57 -26.00 -16.94
CA THR A 192 -6.37 -24.79 -17.75
C THR A 192 -4.99 -24.73 -18.39
N LEU A 193 -3.92 -25.14 -17.67
CA LEU A 193 -2.56 -25.19 -18.23
C LEU A 193 -2.36 -26.33 -19.23
N GLY A 194 -3.18 -27.38 -19.15
CA GLY A 194 -2.95 -28.64 -19.88
C GLY A 194 -1.73 -29.44 -19.38
N VAL A 195 -1.04 -28.95 -18.35
CA VAL A 195 0.09 -29.60 -17.66
C VAL A 195 -0.08 -29.48 -16.14
N SER A 196 0.56 -30.36 -15.38
CA SER A 196 0.62 -30.22 -13.91
C SER A 196 1.61 -29.12 -13.54
N PRO A 197 1.16 -27.99 -12.94
CA PRO A 197 2.06 -26.93 -12.53
C PRO A 197 2.98 -27.37 -11.39
N THR A 198 4.18 -26.80 -11.34
CA THR A 198 5.16 -26.96 -10.25
C THR A 198 5.42 -25.62 -9.57
N LEU A 199 6.00 -25.62 -8.36
CA LEU A 199 6.35 -24.37 -7.66
C LEU A 199 7.29 -23.49 -8.49
N ASP A 200 8.22 -24.09 -9.23
CA ASP A 200 9.15 -23.37 -10.12
C ASP A 200 8.47 -22.63 -11.29
N MET A 201 7.19 -22.92 -11.55
CA MET A 201 6.40 -22.21 -12.57
C MET A 201 5.79 -20.92 -12.03
N LEU A 202 5.78 -20.71 -10.72
CA LEU A 202 5.28 -19.48 -10.12
C LEU A 202 6.24 -18.33 -10.42
N TRP A 203 5.69 -17.23 -10.92
CA TRP A 203 6.48 -16.08 -11.37
C TRP A 203 7.03 -15.26 -10.18
N HIS A 204 6.28 -15.21 -9.09
CA HIS A 204 6.63 -14.53 -7.84
C HIS A 204 5.93 -15.23 -6.66
N PRO A 205 6.39 -15.01 -5.41
CA PRO A 205 5.64 -15.42 -4.22
C PRO A 205 4.22 -14.87 -4.26
N SER A 206 3.24 -15.63 -3.76
CA SER A 206 1.85 -15.19 -3.77
C SER A 206 1.62 -13.88 -2.98
N TYR A 207 0.87 -12.94 -3.54
CA TYR A 207 0.51 -11.65 -2.91
C TYR A 207 -0.98 -11.58 -2.59
N LYS A 208 -1.36 -10.70 -1.64
CA LYS A 208 -2.76 -10.48 -1.29
C LYS A 208 -3.58 -10.04 -2.51
N SER A 209 -4.79 -10.59 -2.63
CA SER A 209 -5.67 -10.37 -3.78
C SER A 209 -7.13 -10.43 -3.36
N ALA A 210 -8.00 -9.81 -4.15
CA ALA A 210 -9.45 -9.88 -4.02
C ALA A 210 -10.08 -10.43 -5.32
N LEU A 211 -11.32 -10.92 -5.25
CA LEU A 211 -12.09 -11.33 -6.42
C LEU A 211 -13.58 -10.97 -6.25
N HIS A 212 -14.07 -10.07 -7.10
CA HIS A 212 -15.45 -9.55 -7.09
C HIS A 212 -16.50 -10.68 -7.13
N GLY A 213 -17.58 -10.55 -6.35
CA GLY A 213 -18.65 -11.53 -6.23
C GLY A 213 -18.30 -12.83 -5.46
N THR A 214 -17.22 -12.85 -4.67
CA THR A 214 -16.76 -14.03 -3.91
C THR A 214 -16.55 -13.76 -2.42
N THR A 215 -16.15 -14.78 -1.63
CA THR A 215 -15.75 -14.58 -0.22
C THR A 215 -14.47 -13.74 -0.06
N CYS A 216 -13.66 -13.67 -1.12
CA CYS A 216 -12.48 -12.79 -1.21
C CYS A 216 -12.85 -11.37 -1.65
N GLU A 217 -14.11 -11.08 -1.96
CA GLU A 217 -14.61 -9.72 -2.15
C GLU A 217 -14.82 -9.07 -0.78
N ARG A 218 -14.33 -7.82 -0.61
CA ARG A 218 -14.43 -7.06 0.66
C ARG A 218 -13.72 -7.74 1.85
N SER A 219 -12.82 -8.65 1.51
CA SER A 219 -11.87 -9.42 2.32
C SER A 219 -12.36 -9.90 3.69
N LYS A 220 -13.62 -10.36 3.79
CA LYS A 220 -14.03 -11.19 4.93
C LYS A 220 -13.10 -12.38 5.11
N HIS A 221 -12.49 -12.84 4.02
CA HIS A 221 -11.47 -13.87 3.98
C HIS A 221 -10.11 -13.30 3.55
N LEU A 222 -9.01 -13.89 4.03
CA LEU A 222 -7.65 -13.58 3.58
C LEU A 222 -7.39 -14.36 2.30
N CYS A 223 -7.10 -13.67 1.20
CA CYS A 223 -6.89 -14.33 -0.09
C CYS A 223 -5.60 -13.88 -0.74
N LEU A 224 -4.90 -14.83 -1.36
CA LEU A 224 -3.67 -14.61 -2.11
C LEU A 224 -3.86 -14.98 -3.58
N SER A 225 -2.99 -14.45 -4.44
CA SER A 225 -2.90 -14.82 -5.85
C SER A 225 -1.57 -15.48 -6.16
N ALA A 226 -1.63 -16.72 -6.65
CA ALA A 226 -0.48 -17.46 -7.15
C ALA A 226 -0.44 -17.34 -8.68
N THR A 227 0.65 -16.79 -9.22
CA THR A 227 0.74 -16.42 -10.64
C THR A 227 1.69 -17.33 -11.38
N VAL A 228 1.22 -18.00 -12.43
CA VAL A 228 2.07 -18.71 -13.40
C VAL A 228 2.17 -17.89 -14.68
N ALA A 229 3.40 -17.62 -15.10
CA ALA A 229 3.67 -17.10 -16.44
C ALA A 229 3.81 -18.27 -17.42
N TRP A 230 3.06 -18.23 -18.52
CA TRP A 230 3.05 -19.25 -19.56
C TRP A 230 3.03 -18.60 -20.94
N GLY A 231 4.16 -18.69 -21.65
CA GLY A 231 4.35 -17.96 -22.91
C GLY A 231 4.16 -16.46 -22.72
N ARG A 232 3.23 -15.87 -23.48
CA ARG A 232 2.82 -14.46 -23.39
C ARG A 232 1.63 -14.24 -22.45
N GLN A 233 1.27 -15.18 -21.59
CA GLN A 233 0.10 -15.06 -20.71
C GLN A 233 0.47 -15.25 -19.23
N ALA A 234 -0.26 -14.60 -18.34
CA ALA A 234 -0.24 -14.87 -16.91
C ALA A 234 -1.58 -15.47 -16.50
N MET A 235 -1.51 -16.47 -15.65
CA MET A 235 -2.67 -17.04 -15.00
C MET A 235 -2.54 -16.89 -13.50
N TRP A 236 -3.59 -16.33 -12.91
CA TRP A 236 -3.72 -16.04 -11.50
C TRP A 236 -4.65 -17.07 -10.89
N ALA A 237 -4.17 -17.86 -9.93
CA ALA A 237 -5.01 -18.68 -9.07
C ALA A 237 -5.30 -17.93 -7.79
N ILE A 238 -6.58 -17.63 -7.52
CA ILE A 238 -7.01 -16.94 -6.31
C ILE A 238 -7.27 -17.99 -5.23
N VAL A 239 -6.47 -17.94 -4.18
CA VAL A 239 -6.49 -18.86 -3.04
C VAL A 239 -7.07 -18.15 -1.82
N ASP A 240 -8.14 -18.70 -1.28
CA ASP A 240 -8.73 -18.31 0.00
C ASP A 240 -8.02 -19.06 1.12
N LEU A 241 -7.24 -18.36 1.95
CA LEU A 241 -6.50 -18.91 3.11
C LEU A 241 -7.35 -18.95 4.39
N THR A 242 -8.57 -18.39 4.36
CA THR A 242 -9.53 -18.62 5.42
C THR A 242 -10.15 -20.01 5.27
N ASP A 243 -10.58 -20.36 4.05
CA ASP A 243 -11.19 -21.66 3.72
C ASP A 243 -10.18 -22.72 3.23
N TYR A 244 -8.94 -22.32 2.97
CA TYR A 244 -7.87 -23.14 2.38
C TYR A 244 -8.23 -23.77 1.03
N ARG A 245 -8.71 -22.97 0.08
CA ARG A 245 -9.10 -23.46 -1.25
C ARG A 245 -8.86 -22.44 -2.35
N VAL A 246 -8.68 -22.94 -3.58
CA VAL A 246 -8.75 -22.09 -4.78
C VAL A 246 -10.21 -21.74 -5.03
N ILE A 247 -10.51 -20.46 -5.23
CA ILE A 247 -11.88 -19.96 -5.41
C ILE A 247 -12.17 -19.47 -6.83
N GLY A 248 -11.13 -19.16 -7.59
CA GLY A 248 -11.26 -18.68 -8.96
C GLY A 248 -9.91 -18.54 -9.64
N MET A 249 -9.97 -18.31 -10.95
CA MET A 249 -8.81 -18.05 -11.78
C MET A 249 -9.08 -16.93 -12.77
N GLU A 250 -8.04 -16.15 -13.07
CA GLU A 250 -8.05 -15.09 -14.08
C GLU A 250 -6.85 -15.27 -15.03
N ILE A 251 -7.03 -14.96 -16.32
CA ILE A 251 -5.98 -15.13 -17.33
C ILE A 251 -5.83 -13.82 -18.11
N THR A 252 -4.59 -13.35 -18.24
CA THR A 252 -4.22 -12.09 -18.93
C THR A 252 -3.02 -12.27 -19.87
N GLU A 253 -2.79 -11.32 -20.79
CA GLU A 253 -1.62 -11.30 -21.69
C GLU A 253 -0.49 -10.43 -21.09
N LEU A 254 0.75 -10.94 -21.10
CA LEU A 254 1.96 -10.36 -20.49
C LEU A 254 2.89 -9.63 -21.46
N GLY A 255 2.82 -9.90 -22.77
CA GLY A 255 3.84 -9.40 -23.71
C GLY A 255 5.22 -10.07 -23.55
N ASP A 256 6.30 -9.44 -24.04
CA ASP A 256 7.62 -10.08 -24.26
C ASP A 256 8.64 -9.98 -23.11
N SER A 257 8.27 -9.51 -21.92
CA SER A 257 9.24 -9.05 -20.89
C SER A 257 9.32 -9.94 -19.63
N GLY A 258 9.70 -11.22 -19.73
CA GLY A 258 9.73 -12.15 -18.59
C GLY A 258 11.08 -12.80 -18.28
N ARG A 259 11.90 -12.19 -17.39
CA ARG A 259 12.87 -12.78 -16.42
C ARG A 259 13.99 -11.79 -16.06
N HIS A 260 14.30 -11.59 -14.77
CA HIS A 260 15.44 -10.77 -14.33
C HIS A 260 16.29 -11.44 -13.23
N THR A 261 17.63 -11.34 -13.40
CA THR A 261 18.70 -11.61 -12.43
C THR A 261 19.05 -10.37 -11.60
N VAL A 262 19.88 -10.50 -10.54
CA VAL A 262 20.38 -9.36 -9.73
C VAL A 262 20.89 -8.22 -10.61
N SER A 263 20.27 -7.06 -10.47
CA SER A 263 20.41 -5.89 -11.34
C SER A 263 20.88 -4.65 -10.58
N GLU A 264 21.32 -3.62 -11.30
CA GLU A 264 21.62 -2.27 -10.77
C GLU A 264 20.50 -1.76 -9.83
N LYS A 265 19.26 -2.10 -10.16
CA LYS A 265 18.08 -1.79 -9.35
C LYS A 265 18.14 -2.35 -7.93
N ARG A 266 18.70 -3.55 -7.72
CA ARG A 266 18.87 -4.08 -6.35
C ARG A 266 19.82 -3.21 -5.51
N LEU A 267 20.84 -2.62 -6.13
CA LEU A 267 21.77 -1.69 -5.46
C LEU A 267 21.10 -0.33 -5.21
N GLN A 268 20.35 0.18 -6.17
CA GLN A 268 19.58 1.42 -6.02
C GLN A 268 18.55 1.31 -4.89
N ASN A 269 17.80 0.21 -4.83
CA ASN A 269 16.84 -0.05 -3.75
C ASN A 269 17.50 -0.05 -2.37
N ALA A 270 18.68 -0.65 -2.22
CA ALA A 270 19.41 -0.67 -0.95
C ALA A 270 19.89 0.73 -0.52
N VAL A 271 20.22 1.61 -1.47
CA VAL A 271 20.56 3.01 -1.17
C VAL A 271 19.33 3.77 -0.73
N VAL A 272 18.21 3.62 -1.45
CA VAL A 272 16.95 4.29 -1.10
C VAL A 272 16.49 3.90 0.31
N GLU A 273 16.54 2.61 0.63
CA GLU A 273 16.20 2.10 1.95
C GLU A 273 17.02 2.78 3.06
N ARG A 274 18.35 2.67 2.96
CA ARG A 274 19.27 3.16 3.99
C ARG A 274 19.17 4.67 4.20
N ASP A 275 19.07 5.43 3.11
CA ASP A 275 19.25 6.88 3.16
C ASP A 275 17.93 7.65 3.37
N PHE A 276 16.79 7.05 3.03
CA PHE A 276 15.50 7.76 3.02
C PHE A 276 14.36 7.02 3.74
N CYS A 277 14.42 5.70 3.89
CA CYS A 277 13.41 4.93 4.62
C CYS A 277 13.73 4.85 6.11
N ASP A 278 14.96 4.46 6.44
CA ASP A 278 15.41 4.29 7.82
C ASP A 278 15.62 5.61 8.57
N ARG A 279 15.57 6.75 7.87
CA ARG A 279 15.97 8.05 8.41
C ARG A 279 15.08 9.19 7.95
N ALA A 280 14.58 9.94 8.93
CA ALA A 280 13.99 11.26 8.71
C ALA A 280 15.07 12.33 8.52
N THR A 281 14.84 13.25 7.57
CA THR A 281 15.73 14.38 7.29
C THR A 281 14.99 15.70 7.47
N THR A 282 15.54 16.60 8.27
CA THR A 282 15.02 17.96 8.45
C THR A 282 15.69 18.93 7.48
N HIS A 283 14.89 19.73 6.81
CA HIS A 283 15.29 20.70 5.81
C HIS A 283 14.85 22.12 6.20
N ARG A 284 15.58 23.11 5.70
CA ARG A 284 15.24 24.53 5.80
C ARG A 284 15.60 25.20 4.48
N GLU A 285 14.67 25.97 3.94
CA GLU A 285 14.86 26.72 2.70
C GLU A 285 14.02 28.00 2.78
N GLY A 286 14.69 29.15 2.75
CA GLY A 286 14.05 30.44 3.00
C GLY A 286 13.34 30.49 4.36
N ASP A 287 12.07 30.90 4.34
CA ASP A 287 11.19 31.00 5.51
C ASP A 287 10.52 29.66 5.87
N TRP A 288 10.77 28.59 5.10
CA TRP A 288 10.20 27.25 5.31
C TRP A 288 11.16 26.31 6.06
N ALA A 289 10.59 25.45 6.90
CA ALA A 289 11.27 24.29 7.48
C ALA A 289 10.32 23.08 7.46
N TRP A 290 10.85 21.87 7.26
CA TRP A 290 10.08 20.64 7.26
C TRP A 290 10.96 19.44 7.56
N THR A 291 10.34 18.31 7.89
CA THR A 291 10.97 16.99 7.97
C THR A 291 10.39 16.08 6.90
N ALA A 292 11.23 15.26 6.26
CA ALA A 292 10.84 14.33 5.22
C ALA A 292 11.39 12.93 5.51
N GLN A 293 10.56 11.91 5.29
CA GLN A 293 10.95 10.50 5.42
C GLN A 293 10.11 9.64 4.47
N LEU A 294 10.71 8.66 3.79
CA LEU A 294 9.95 7.65 3.08
C LEU A 294 9.37 6.65 4.07
N THR A 295 8.10 6.33 3.88
CA THR A 295 7.38 5.33 4.67
C THR A 295 7.41 3.99 3.96
N ASN A 296 7.14 2.91 4.69
CA ASN A 296 7.08 1.59 4.09
C ASN A 296 5.90 1.52 3.11
N SER A 297 4.75 2.12 3.40
CA SER A 297 3.53 1.93 2.59
C SER A 297 2.71 3.16 2.23
N ASP A 298 2.98 4.31 2.87
CA ASP A 298 2.12 5.51 2.85
C ASP A 298 2.80 6.70 2.12
N GLY A 299 3.66 6.37 1.16
CA GLY A 299 4.42 7.29 0.34
C GLY A 299 5.54 8.00 1.11
N ILE A 300 5.76 9.27 0.80
CA ILE A 300 6.63 10.15 1.57
C ILE A 300 5.81 10.85 2.66
N ARG A 301 6.30 10.79 3.91
CA ARG A 301 5.79 11.61 5.00
C ARG A 301 6.56 12.92 5.03
N ILE A 302 5.84 14.02 4.83
CA ILE A 302 6.37 15.37 5.03
C ILE A 302 5.70 15.96 6.26
N SER A 303 6.46 16.23 7.32
CA SER A 303 5.97 16.59 8.65
C SER A 303 6.67 17.79 9.26
N ASP A 304 6.13 18.31 10.37
CA ASP A 304 6.62 19.50 11.08
C ASP A 304 6.87 20.69 10.12
N VAL A 305 5.91 20.93 9.21
CA VAL A 305 6.05 21.94 8.18
C VAL A 305 5.74 23.31 8.78
N ARG A 306 6.76 24.18 8.76
CA ARG A 306 6.72 25.49 9.40
C ARG A 306 6.97 26.60 8.41
N TRP A 307 6.16 27.65 8.50
CA TRP A 307 6.36 28.93 7.82
C TRP A 307 6.70 30.00 8.84
N ARG A 308 7.88 30.63 8.73
CA ARG A 308 8.38 31.65 9.68
C ARG A 308 8.30 31.20 11.14
N GLY A 309 8.55 29.90 11.37
CA GLY A 309 8.52 29.25 12.69
C GLY A 309 7.12 28.81 13.18
N GLU A 310 6.04 29.22 12.52
CA GLU A 310 4.68 28.75 12.81
C GLU A 310 4.45 27.38 12.18
N LEU A 311 3.95 26.40 12.95
CA LEU A 311 3.51 25.11 12.42
C LEU A 311 2.23 25.30 11.62
N VAL A 312 2.26 24.97 10.32
CA VAL A 312 1.12 25.15 9.41
C VAL A 312 0.56 23.82 8.89
N LEU A 313 1.35 22.75 8.95
CA LEU A 313 0.95 21.39 8.59
C LEU A 313 1.73 20.40 9.48
N GLU A 314 1.02 19.54 10.20
CA GLU A 314 1.64 18.52 11.06
C GLU A 314 2.25 17.42 10.23
N SER A 315 1.49 16.87 9.27
CA SER A 315 1.99 15.89 8.31
C SER A 315 1.13 15.75 7.06
N TYR A 316 1.75 15.34 5.96
CA TYR A 316 1.13 14.93 4.71
C TYR A 316 1.68 13.57 4.26
N THR A 317 0.79 12.63 3.93
CA THR A 317 1.10 11.29 3.41
C THR A 317 0.12 10.85 2.30
N LEU A 318 0.52 9.86 1.51
CA LEU A 318 -0.31 9.16 0.52
C LEU A 318 -0.60 7.77 1.05
N VAL A 319 -1.72 7.60 1.74
CA VAL A 319 -1.99 6.36 2.47
C VAL A 319 -2.31 5.18 1.54
N ASP A 320 -3.06 5.44 0.48
CA ASP A 320 -3.46 4.41 -0.47
C ASP A 320 -3.82 5.06 -1.83
N VAL A 321 -3.88 4.26 -2.89
CA VAL A 321 -4.42 4.67 -4.19
C VAL A 321 -5.46 3.65 -4.64
N HIS A 322 -6.73 4.02 -4.52
CA HIS A 322 -7.83 3.15 -4.93
C HIS A 322 -8.13 3.31 -6.40
N ILE A 323 -8.13 2.20 -7.14
CA ILE A 323 -8.31 2.20 -8.59
C ILE A 323 -9.52 1.37 -8.93
N THR A 324 -10.50 1.96 -9.62
CA THR A 324 -11.65 1.24 -10.19
C THR A 324 -11.53 1.19 -11.70
N TYR A 325 -11.53 -0.01 -12.28
CA TYR A 325 -11.73 -0.25 -13.70
C TYR A 325 -13.16 -0.68 -13.98
N ASN A 326 -13.71 -0.25 -15.12
CA ASN A 326 -15.07 -0.59 -15.54
C ASN A 326 -16.11 -0.28 -14.44
N ALA A 327 -16.49 0.98 -14.25
CA ALA A 327 -17.36 1.44 -13.15
C ALA A 327 -18.66 0.62 -12.95
N GLY A 328 -19.22 0.01 -14.00
CA GLY A 328 -20.38 -0.87 -13.90
C GLY A 328 -20.12 -2.28 -13.33
N LYS A 329 -18.85 -2.68 -13.17
CA LYS A 329 -18.40 -3.97 -12.61
C LYS A 329 -17.57 -3.84 -11.33
N GLN A 330 -17.26 -2.62 -10.90
CA GLN A 330 -16.57 -2.30 -9.63
C GLN A 330 -15.33 -3.17 -9.34
N PHE A 331 -14.51 -3.41 -10.36
CA PHE A 331 -13.28 -4.21 -10.27
C PHE A 331 -12.05 -3.30 -10.19
N GLY A 332 -11.00 -3.70 -9.47
CA GLY A 332 -9.75 -2.95 -9.40
C GLY A 332 -8.92 -3.27 -8.15
N TYR A 333 -8.08 -2.33 -7.72
CA TYR A 333 -7.01 -2.55 -6.74
C TYR A 333 -6.85 -1.37 -5.77
N ALA A 334 -6.19 -1.62 -4.65
CA ALA A 334 -5.66 -0.61 -3.74
C ALA A 334 -4.14 -0.73 -3.75
N ASP A 335 -3.46 0.30 -4.24
CA ASP A 335 -2.00 0.32 -4.34
C ASP A 335 -1.39 1.09 -3.17
N ALA A 336 -0.51 0.41 -2.43
CA ALA A 336 0.43 1.07 -1.52
C ALA A 336 1.67 1.55 -2.28
N ALA A 337 2.21 2.70 -1.88
CA ALA A 337 3.43 3.28 -2.43
C ALA A 337 4.42 3.56 -1.30
N GLY A 338 5.70 3.21 -1.44
CA GLY A 338 6.61 3.33 -0.30
C GLY A 338 8.00 2.75 -0.54
N CYS A 339 8.67 2.36 0.54
CA CYS A 339 10.05 1.88 0.50
C CYS A 339 10.24 0.63 -0.36
N PRO A 340 11.41 0.47 -1.00
CA PRO A 340 11.64 -0.63 -1.93
C PRO A 340 12.00 -1.95 -1.24
N LEU A 341 12.41 -1.93 0.03
CA LEU A 341 12.66 -3.13 0.84
C LEU A 341 11.69 -3.14 2.03
N PHE A 342 11.41 -4.33 2.57
CA PHE A 342 10.58 -4.53 3.78
C PHE A 342 9.22 -3.82 3.77
N SER A 343 8.60 -3.73 2.60
CA SER A 343 7.39 -2.96 2.34
C SER A 343 6.30 -3.80 1.67
N SER A 344 5.03 -3.46 1.88
CA SER A 344 3.90 -3.97 1.08
C SER A 344 3.57 -3.13 -0.15
N ALA A 345 4.34 -2.08 -0.43
CA ALA A 345 4.16 -1.22 -1.58
C ALA A 345 4.49 -1.94 -2.88
N VAL A 346 3.53 -1.91 -3.81
CA VAL A 346 3.72 -2.43 -5.18
C VAL A 346 4.32 -1.36 -6.09
N VAL A 347 4.22 -0.08 -5.70
CA VAL A 347 4.82 1.07 -6.39
C VAL A 347 5.91 1.66 -5.50
N VAL A 348 7.15 1.26 -5.74
CA VAL A 348 8.26 1.55 -4.82
C VAL A 348 8.93 2.89 -5.13
N ALA A 349 9.50 3.52 -4.11
CA ALA A 349 10.22 4.78 -4.25
C ALA A 349 11.41 4.60 -5.21
N ARG A 350 11.50 5.52 -6.17
CA ARG A 350 12.64 5.66 -7.07
C ARG A 350 13.44 6.86 -6.61
N ASP A 351 14.72 6.62 -6.27
CA ASP A 351 15.61 7.63 -5.71
C ASP A 351 15.02 8.28 -4.42
N GLY A 352 15.71 9.29 -3.89
CA GLY A 352 15.20 10.09 -2.77
C GLY A 352 14.32 11.27 -3.24
N PRO A 353 13.69 11.99 -2.29
CA PRO A 353 12.87 13.14 -2.61
C PRO A 353 13.68 14.24 -3.30
N ALA A 354 13.18 14.72 -4.43
CA ALA A 354 13.77 15.81 -5.18
C ALA A 354 13.23 17.17 -4.74
N LEU A 355 14.13 18.15 -4.59
CA LEU A 355 13.79 19.54 -4.35
C LEU A 355 13.94 20.34 -5.65
N SER A 356 12.95 21.17 -5.97
CA SER A 356 13.00 22.06 -7.14
C SER A 356 12.35 23.40 -6.83
N HIS A 357 12.84 24.47 -7.45
CA HIS A 357 12.22 25.79 -7.32
C HIS A 357 11.01 25.90 -8.26
N ILE A 358 9.96 26.53 -7.75
CA ILE A 358 8.78 26.90 -8.51
C ILE A 358 8.98 28.34 -8.99
N SER A 359 8.96 28.55 -10.30
CA SER A 359 8.97 29.88 -10.91
C SER A 359 7.97 29.91 -12.05
N GLY A 360 6.81 30.57 -11.87
CA GLY A 360 5.81 30.72 -12.92
C GLY A 360 4.40 30.96 -12.39
N ARG A 361 3.51 31.51 -13.23
CA ARG A 361 2.08 31.74 -12.94
C ARG A 361 1.80 32.61 -11.70
N GLY A 362 2.70 33.54 -11.38
CA GLY A 362 2.54 34.44 -10.23
C GLY A 362 2.87 33.80 -8.88
N HIS A 363 3.38 32.56 -8.87
CA HIS A 363 3.81 31.87 -7.66
C HIS A 363 5.32 31.59 -7.72
N THR A 364 5.98 31.80 -6.59
CA THR A 364 7.37 31.42 -6.34
C THR A 364 7.41 30.58 -5.08
N GLY A 365 8.32 29.62 -5.04
CA GLY A 365 8.41 28.69 -3.92
C GLY A 365 9.28 27.48 -4.19
N ILE A 366 9.06 26.43 -3.41
CA ILE A 366 9.80 25.16 -3.48
C ILE A 366 8.79 24.01 -3.63
N ARG A 367 9.16 23.03 -4.45
CA ARG A 367 8.45 21.76 -4.58
C ARG A 367 9.33 20.63 -4.05
N ILE A 368 8.78 19.87 -3.12
CA ILE A 368 9.32 18.60 -2.63
C ILE A 368 8.56 17.51 -3.37
N MET A 369 9.24 16.62 -4.09
CA MET A 369 8.59 15.60 -4.92
C MET A 369 9.28 14.24 -4.79
N GLN A 370 8.50 13.21 -4.47
CA GLN A 370 8.91 11.82 -4.52
C GLN A 370 8.32 11.15 -5.77
N ASP A 371 9.16 10.40 -6.48
CA ASP A 371 8.76 9.54 -7.60
C ASP A 371 8.62 8.10 -7.10
N PHE A 372 7.50 7.47 -7.41
CA PHE A 372 7.23 6.06 -7.13
C PHE A 372 7.03 5.35 -8.45
N LEU A 373 7.71 4.22 -8.63
CA LEU A 373 7.75 3.50 -9.89
C LEU A 373 7.63 2.00 -9.64
N GLN A 374 6.67 1.37 -10.32
CA GLN A 374 6.62 -0.08 -10.44
C GLN A 374 7.47 -0.53 -11.63
N ASP A 375 8.16 -1.65 -11.46
CA ASP A 375 8.97 -2.24 -12.52
C ASP A 375 8.18 -2.47 -13.79
N GLY A 376 8.81 -2.16 -14.92
CA GLY A 376 8.24 -2.40 -16.24
C GLY A 376 7.36 -1.28 -16.78
N TRP A 377 7.04 -0.22 -16.02
CA TRP A 377 6.42 1.01 -16.56
C TRP A 377 7.29 1.60 -17.70
N PRO A 378 6.79 2.02 -18.88
CA PRO A 378 5.48 2.02 -19.53
C PRO A 378 4.42 0.97 -19.39
N SER A 379 4.79 -0.26 -19.04
CA SER A 379 3.98 -1.44 -19.31
C SER A 379 2.75 -1.57 -18.42
N ALA A 380 1.82 -2.43 -18.82
CA ALA A 380 0.42 -2.41 -18.40
C ALA A 380 0.40 -3.08 -17.06
N CYS A 381 -0.47 -2.57 -16.20
CA CYS A 381 -0.45 -2.90 -14.79
C CYS A 381 0.84 -2.50 -14.06
N ASN A 382 1.69 -1.66 -14.65
CA ASN A 382 2.80 -1.04 -13.95
C ASN A 382 2.53 0.45 -13.80
N TYR A 383 2.50 0.90 -12.55
CA TYR A 383 2.11 2.25 -12.22
C TYR A 383 3.34 3.13 -11.95
N ARG A 384 3.15 4.44 -12.14
CA ARG A 384 4.09 5.46 -11.71
C ARG A 384 3.31 6.60 -11.07
N TYR A 385 3.66 6.92 -9.84
CA TYR A 385 3.03 7.97 -9.06
C TYR A 385 4.04 9.03 -8.68
N LYS A 386 3.57 10.26 -8.57
CA LYS A 386 4.32 11.33 -7.95
C LYS A 386 3.55 11.85 -6.75
N GLN A 387 4.22 11.96 -5.63
CA GLN A 387 3.68 12.63 -4.45
C GLN A 387 4.51 13.87 -4.19
N ALA A 388 3.87 14.98 -3.87
CA ALA A 388 4.59 16.22 -3.67
C ALA A 388 3.89 17.20 -2.74
N LEU A 389 4.70 18.10 -2.17
CA LEU A 389 4.26 19.26 -1.42
C LEU A 389 4.90 20.51 -2.04
N GLU A 390 4.07 21.47 -2.43
CA GLU A 390 4.51 22.80 -2.83
C GLU A 390 4.39 23.76 -1.65
N LEU A 391 5.42 24.57 -1.46
CA LEU A 391 5.55 25.57 -0.41
C LEU A 391 5.82 26.91 -1.09
N TYR A 392 4.89 27.86 -1.00
CA TYR A 392 4.99 29.15 -1.69
C TYR A 392 5.53 30.25 -0.78
N ASP A 393 6.14 31.28 -1.37
CA ASP A 393 6.77 32.39 -0.64
C ASP A 393 5.78 33.28 0.13
N ASP A 394 4.48 33.15 -0.14
CA ASP A 394 3.42 33.87 0.60
C ASP A 394 2.92 33.09 1.83
N GLY A 395 3.47 31.91 2.08
CA GLY A 395 3.05 31.00 3.15
C GLY A 395 1.90 30.07 2.77
N SER A 396 1.39 30.13 1.54
CA SER A 396 0.46 29.14 1.00
C SER A 396 1.20 27.82 0.75
N PHE A 397 0.47 26.70 0.72
CA PHE A 397 1.04 25.40 0.39
C PHE A 397 0.05 24.51 -0.38
N ARG A 398 0.54 23.49 -1.07
CA ARG A 398 -0.27 22.56 -1.86
C ARG A 398 0.26 21.13 -1.75
N PRO A 399 -0.39 20.24 -0.99
CA PRO A 399 -0.16 18.80 -1.11
C PRO A 399 -0.82 18.30 -2.40
N PHE A 400 -0.12 17.47 -3.18
CA PHE A 400 -0.68 16.92 -4.40
C PHE A 400 -0.10 15.56 -4.77
N TRP A 401 -0.90 14.81 -5.52
CA TRP A 401 -0.55 13.53 -6.12
C TRP A 401 -0.67 13.61 -7.64
N GLY A 402 0.19 12.87 -8.33
CA GLY A 402 0.25 12.81 -9.78
C GLY A 402 0.21 11.39 -10.31
N SER A 403 -0.73 11.11 -11.21
CA SER A 403 -0.69 9.91 -12.04
C SER A 403 0.21 10.13 -13.24
N TRP A 404 1.19 9.25 -13.41
CA TRP A 404 2.04 9.17 -14.60
C TRP A 404 1.70 7.94 -15.47
N GLY A 405 0.48 7.42 -15.35
CA GLY A 405 -0.19 6.62 -16.38
C GLY A 405 0.22 5.14 -16.54
N ARG A 406 -0.29 4.62 -17.68
CA ARG A 406 -0.63 3.26 -18.16
C ARG A 406 -1.72 2.51 -17.40
N GLY A 407 -1.48 2.17 -16.13
CA GLY A 407 -2.37 1.28 -15.39
C GLY A 407 -2.72 -0.04 -16.09
N CYS A 408 -3.67 -0.81 -15.56
CA CYS A 408 -4.11 -2.07 -16.15
C CYS A 408 -5.11 -1.93 -17.30
N GLY A 409 -5.69 -0.75 -17.52
CA GLY A 409 -6.78 -0.57 -18.47
C GLY A 409 -7.01 0.89 -18.86
N THR A 410 -7.78 1.10 -19.92
CA THR A 410 -7.99 2.41 -20.56
C THR A 410 -9.13 3.24 -19.96
N ASN A 411 -9.72 2.79 -18.85
CA ASN A 411 -10.91 3.40 -18.25
C ASN A 411 -10.91 3.31 -16.71
N GLY A 412 -9.74 3.53 -16.11
CA GLY A 412 -9.58 3.53 -14.66
C GLY A 412 -9.96 4.86 -14.03
N THR A 413 -10.61 4.83 -12.87
CA THR A 413 -10.75 5.99 -11.97
C THR A 413 -9.87 5.78 -10.75
N TYR A 414 -8.94 6.70 -10.53
CA TYR A 414 -7.98 6.65 -9.42
C TYR A 414 -8.43 7.61 -8.33
N ARG A 415 -8.30 7.15 -7.08
CA ARG A 415 -8.68 7.86 -5.87
C ARG A 415 -7.52 7.78 -4.88
N PRO A 416 -6.49 8.63 -5.02
CA PRO A 416 -5.42 8.69 -4.04
C PRO A 416 -5.97 9.20 -2.71
N VAL A 417 -5.70 8.49 -1.62
CA VAL A 417 -6.13 8.85 -0.27
C VAL A 417 -5.06 9.74 0.36
N LEU A 418 -5.24 11.06 0.23
CA LEU A 418 -4.31 12.03 0.80
C LEU A 418 -4.69 12.32 2.24
N ARG A 419 -3.77 12.06 3.16
CA ARG A 419 -3.93 12.39 4.58
C ARG A 419 -3.21 13.71 4.87
N ILE A 420 -3.94 14.70 5.36
CA ILE A 420 -3.44 16.05 5.66
C ILE A 420 -3.76 16.36 7.12
N ALA A 421 -2.79 16.18 8.00
CA ALA A 421 -2.93 16.49 9.42
C ALA A 421 -2.60 17.96 9.69
N LEU A 422 -3.59 18.71 10.16
CA LEU A 422 -3.51 20.14 10.44
C LEU A 422 -3.41 20.38 11.94
N PRO A 423 -2.64 21.41 12.36
CA PRO A 423 -2.57 21.77 13.76
C PRO A 423 -3.92 22.30 14.26
N GLN A 424 -4.04 22.39 15.58
CA GLN A 424 -5.24 22.86 16.25
C GLN A 424 -5.81 24.15 15.62
N GLY A 425 -7.09 24.11 15.26
CA GLY A 425 -7.76 25.25 14.63
C GLY A 425 -9.27 25.07 14.47
N HIS A 426 -9.84 25.86 13.57
CA HIS A 426 -11.26 25.87 13.24
C HIS A 426 -11.46 25.59 11.76
N LEU A 427 -12.29 24.58 11.46
CA LEU A 427 -12.70 24.25 10.11
C LEU A 427 -14.09 24.83 9.80
N ALA A 428 -14.26 25.36 8.59
CA ALA A 428 -15.53 25.83 8.07
C ALA A 428 -15.71 25.39 6.62
N ALA A 429 -16.96 25.14 6.23
CA ALA A 429 -17.36 24.88 4.85
C ALA A 429 -18.13 26.07 4.29
N TRP A 430 -17.94 26.36 3.01
CA TRP A 430 -18.81 27.31 2.32
C TRP A 430 -20.19 26.66 2.10
N ASN A 431 -21.28 27.40 2.37
CA ASN A 431 -22.65 26.89 2.19
C ASN A 431 -23.39 27.51 1.00
N GLY A 432 -22.71 28.32 0.19
CA GLY A 432 -23.28 29.07 -0.93
C GLY A 432 -23.45 30.57 -0.66
N SER A 433 -23.59 30.97 0.60
CA SER A 433 -23.75 32.38 0.99
C SER A 433 -22.75 32.86 2.06
N GLY A 434 -22.22 31.95 2.86
CA GLY A 434 -21.29 32.25 3.93
C GLY A 434 -20.47 31.04 4.38
N TRP A 435 -19.48 31.30 5.24
CA TRP A 435 -18.71 30.26 5.92
C TRP A 435 -19.52 29.71 7.10
N SER A 436 -19.85 28.42 7.06
CA SER A 436 -20.53 27.69 8.12
C SER A 436 -19.53 26.81 8.89
N PRO A 437 -19.53 26.84 10.24
CA PRO A 437 -18.65 25.99 11.03
C PRO A 437 -18.80 24.50 10.70
N TRP A 438 -17.68 23.80 10.70
CA TRP A 438 -17.62 22.34 10.56
C TRP A 438 -17.10 21.76 11.88
N ASP A 439 -18.00 21.67 12.85
CA ASP A 439 -17.67 21.40 14.25
C ASP A 439 -17.72 19.91 14.64
N THR A 440 -18.12 19.02 13.73
CA THR A 440 -18.28 17.59 14.00
C THR A 440 -17.70 16.79 12.85
N GLU A 441 -17.12 15.63 13.17
CA GLU A 441 -16.66 14.67 12.17
C GLU A 441 -17.78 14.31 11.18
N ARG A 442 -17.49 14.47 9.89
CA ARG A 442 -18.37 14.09 8.78
C ARG A 442 -17.57 14.14 7.47
N TRP A 443 -18.25 13.94 6.35
CA TRP A 443 -17.73 14.10 5.01
C TRP A 443 -18.51 15.17 4.23
N ALA A 444 -17.90 15.71 3.16
CA ALA A 444 -18.50 16.63 2.21
C ALA A 444 -18.51 16.05 0.79
N ASN A 445 -19.55 16.43 0.04
CA ASN A 445 -19.74 16.03 -1.34
C ASN A 445 -18.73 16.74 -2.26
N PRO A 446 -18.10 16.03 -3.22
CA PRO A 446 -17.25 16.58 -4.27
C PRO A 446 -17.75 17.85 -4.96
N ASP A 447 -19.07 17.92 -5.21
CA ASP A 447 -19.68 19.00 -5.99
C ASP A 447 -20.35 20.06 -5.07
N GLY A 448 -19.81 20.22 -3.86
CA GLY A 448 -20.26 21.23 -2.91
C GLY A 448 -20.10 22.68 -3.41
N PRO A 449 -20.85 23.64 -2.85
CA PRO A 449 -20.75 25.03 -3.24
C PRO A 449 -19.35 25.59 -2.93
N THR A 450 -18.90 26.53 -3.74
CA THR A 450 -17.62 27.23 -3.55
C THR A 450 -17.80 28.74 -3.59
N THR A 451 -16.84 29.47 -3.03
CA THR A 451 -16.81 30.94 -3.14
C THR A 451 -16.64 31.38 -4.60
N ALA A 452 -16.76 32.68 -4.88
CA ALA A 452 -16.42 33.23 -6.20
C ALA A 452 -14.94 32.96 -6.59
N ALA A 453 -14.07 32.84 -5.58
CA ALA A 453 -12.69 32.42 -5.76
C ALA A 453 -12.54 30.89 -5.90
N GLY A 454 -13.60 30.09 -5.77
CA GLY A 454 -13.53 28.63 -5.89
C GLY A 454 -13.08 27.90 -4.61
N SER A 455 -13.00 28.60 -3.47
CA SER A 455 -12.69 27.99 -2.18
C SER A 455 -13.89 27.19 -1.65
N ALA A 456 -13.66 25.97 -1.17
CA ALA A 456 -14.70 25.10 -0.61
C ALA A 456 -14.66 25.07 0.92
N PHE A 457 -13.46 25.08 1.50
CA PHE A 457 -13.25 25.03 2.94
C PHE A 457 -12.33 26.16 3.40
N ARG A 458 -12.40 26.45 4.69
CA ARG A 458 -11.52 27.41 5.35
C ARG A 458 -11.06 26.81 6.65
N TRP A 459 -9.75 26.83 6.87
CA TRP A 459 -9.13 26.41 8.12
C TRP A 459 -8.38 27.59 8.73
N GLY A 460 -8.57 27.84 10.01
CA GLY A 460 -7.90 28.93 10.71
C GLY A 460 -7.29 28.51 12.03
N THR A 461 -6.08 28.96 12.30
CA THR A 461 -5.44 28.99 13.61
C THR A 461 -5.61 30.37 14.24
N ILE A 462 -5.04 30.57 15.43
CA ILE A 462 -4.98 31.91 16.05
C ILE A 462 -4.10 32.90 15.27
N ARG A 463 -3.22 32.43 14.37
CA ARG A 463 -2.23 33.26 13.65
C ARG A 463 -2.45 33.34 12.15
N SER A 464 -3.06 32.32 11.56
CA SER A 464 -3.16 32.17 10.12
C SER A 464 -4.52 31.62 9.72
N THR A 465 -5.04 32.09 8.60
CA THR A 465 -6.24 31.54 7.98
C THR A 465 -5.91 31.10 6.57
N TYR A 466 -6.38 29.92 6.19
CA TYR A 466 -6.20 29.32 4.88
C TYR A 466 -7.55 29.04 4.26
N GLU A 467 -7.71 29.38 2.99
CA GLU A 467 -8.81 28.89 2.17
C GLU A 467 -8.33 27.71 1.33
N LEU A 468 -9.06 26.59 1.39
CA LEU A 468 -8.78 25.40 0.61
C LEU A 468 -9.53 25.49 -0.71
N ARG A 469 -8.77 25.49 -1.80
CA ARG A 469 -9.25 25.56 -3.18
C ARG A 469 -8.97 24.21 -3.86
N PRO A 470 -10.02 23.41 -4.16
CA PRO A 470 -9.87 22.24 -5.02
C PRO A 470 -9.28 22.64 -6.37
N ASN A 471 -8.47 21.76 -6.95
CA ASN A 471 -7.93 21.96 -8.28
C ASN A 471 -9.06 21.98 -9.32
N ARG A 472 -9.01 22.93 -10.25
CA ARG A 472 -9.99 23.10 -11.34
C ARG A 472 -9.34 23.08 -12.72
N ARG A 473 -8.32 22.22 -12.89
CA ARG A 473 -7.54 22.10 -14.12
C ARG A 473 -6.93 23.45 -14.54
N ASP A 474 -6.26 24.12 -13.61
CA ASP A 474 -5.66 25.42 -13.91
C ASP A 474 -4.43 25.31 -14.87
N GLY A 475 -3.94 24.10 -15.15
CA GLY A 475 -2.77 23.82 -16.00
C GLY A 475 -2.92 22.62 -16.93
N ALA A 476 -1.98 22.50 -17.88
CA ALA A 476 -2.03 21.48 -18.94
C ALA A 476 -1.93 20.03 -18.41
N GLU A 477 -1.25 19.84 -17.29
CA GLU A 477 -1.12 18.56 -16.57
C GLU A 477 -2.01 18.49 -15.32
N GLU A 478 -2.87 19.49 -15.10
CA GLU A 478 -3.76 19.54 -13.94
C GLU A 478 -5.10 18.86 -14.27
N HIS A 479 -5.69 18.20 -13.28
CA HIS A 479 -6.99 17.54 -13.39
C HIS A 479 -7.95 18.08 -12.33
N ASP A 480 -9.25 18.13 -12.64
CA ASP A 480 -10.26 18.52 -11.67
C ASP A 480 -10.32 17.52 -10.53
N ASP A 481 -10.31 18.00 -9.28
CA ASP A 481 -10.16 17.10 -8.14
C ASP A 481 -11.43 16.28 -7.89
N HIS A 482 -12.64 16.87 -7.97
CA HIS A 482 -13.91 16.24 -7.56
C HIS A 482 -13.78 15.37 -6.30
N ALA A 483 -13.14 15.92 -5.26
CA ALA A 483 -12.68 15.15 -4.12
C ALA A 483 -13.75 14.91 -3.07
N PHE A 484 -13.79 13.70 -2.52
CA PHE A 484 -14.41 13.49 -1.22
C PHE A 484 -13.50 14.09 -0.15
N VAL A 485 -14.09 14.85 0.77
CA VAL A 485 -13.36 15.44 1.90
C VAL A 485 -13.97 14.96 3.19
N LEU A 486 -13.18 14.31 4.03
CA LEU A 486 -13.56 13.89 5.37
C LEU A 486 -12.70 14.60 6.40
N ALA A 487 -13.29 14.94 7.54
CA ALA A 487 -12.57 15.55 8.66
C ALA A 487 -12.75 14.68 9.91
N THR A 488 -11.63 14.21 10.48
CA THR A 488 -11.57 13.49 11.75
C THR A 488 -10.78 14.29 12.78
N GLN A 489 -11.04 14.06 14.06
CA GLN A 489 -10.11 14.51 15.10
C GLN A 489 -8.80 13.73 14.94
N SER A 490 -7.65 14.40 14.95
CA SER A 490 -6.39 13.67 14.75
C SER A 490 -6.09 12.72 15.90
N ARG A 491 -5.77 11.47 15.56
CA ARG A 491 -5.34 10.42 16.49
C ARG A 491 -4.07 9.71 15.97
N PRO A 492 -3.18 9.19 16.84
CA PRO A 492 -1.95 8.51 16.40
C PRO A 492 -2.22 7.33 15.44
N GLY A 493 -3.19 6.46 15.76
CA GLY A 493 -3.58 5.29 14.95
C GLY A 493 -4.31 5.61 13.64
N GLU A 494 -4.45 6.89 13.27
CA GLU A 494 -5.09 7.36 12.04
C GLU A 494 -4.05 7.89 11.04
N GLY A 495 -2.87 7.26 10.94
CA GLY A 495 -1.88 7.56 9.89
C GLY A 495 -0.76 8.51 10.29
N ALA A 496 -0.52 8.68 11.60
CA ALA A 496 0.71 9.28 12.08
C ALA A 496 1.93 8.36 11.87
N SER A 497 1.68 7.04 11.93
CA SER A 497 2.56 5.97 11.45
C SER A 497 1.92 5.28 10.24
N ASP A 498 2.64 4.33 9.63
CA ASP A 498 2.19 3.61 8.44
C ASP A 498 0.89 2.85 8.73
N LEU A 499 -0.07 2.93 7.81
CA LEU A 499 -1.37 2.30 7.95
C LEU A 499 -1.46 1.02 7.12
N PRO A 500 -2.15 -0.02 7.61
CA PRO A 500 -2.60 -1.07 6.72
C PRO A 500 -3.50 -0.49 5.61
N THR A 501 -3.54 -1.16 4.45
CA THR A 501 -4.45 -0.83 3.34
C THR A 501 -5.85 -0.52 3.87
N LEU A 502 -6.37 0.66 3.53
CA LEU A 502 -7.61 1.17 4.11
C LEU A 502 -8.82 0.86 3.23
N GLY A 503 -9.84 0.24 3.80
CA GLY A 503 -11.12 0.03 3.13
C GLY A 503 -11.08 -0.94 1.95
N ASP A 504 -12.18 -0.94 1.19
CA ASP A 504 -12.33 -1.77 0.00
C ASP A 504 -12.12 -0.90 -1.24
N CYS A 505 -11.13 -1.21 -2.10
CA CYS A 505 -11.30 -0.86 -3.51
C CYS A 505 -12.62 -1.53 -3.96
N CYS A 506 -13.56 -0.92 -4.68
CA CYS A 506 -13.44 0.06 -5.73
C CYS A 506 -14.67 0.98 -5.73
N ARG A 507 -15.13 1.40 -4.55
CA ARG A 507 -16.36 2.17 -4.42
C ARG A 507 -16.26 3.49 -5.18
N THR A 508 -17.41 3.96 -5.64
CA THR A 508 -17.53 5.27 -6.33
C THR A 508 -18.10 6.35 -5.42
N THR A 509 -18.22 6.06 -4.11
CA THR A 509 -18.77 6.91 -3.05
C THR A 509 -17.64 7.42 -2.16
N TYR A 510 -17.97 8.18 -1.10
CA TYR A 510 -17.01 8.67 -0.11
C TYR A 510 -16.36 7.56 0.74
N GLU A 511 -16.84 6.33 0.62
CA GLU A 511 -16.40 5.17 1.39
C GLU A 511 -15.09 4.63 0.76
N GLN A 512 -13.99 5.27 1.10
CA GLN A 512 -12.65 5.08 0.53
C GLN A 512 -11.63 4.67 1.60
N GLY A 513 -12.07 4.11 2.74
CA GLY A 513 -11.24 3.75 3.89
C GLY A 513 -11.39 4.72 5.07
N PRO A 514 -11.09 6.03 4.93
CA PRO A 514 -11.13 6.98 6.03
C PRO A 514 -12.48 7.18 6.70
N GLU A 515 -13.60 6.83 6.06
CA GLU A 515 -14.93 6.88 6.68
C GLU A 515 -15.04 5.99 7.92
N SER A 516 -14.21 4.95 8.03
CA SER A 516 -14.16 4.05 9.19
C SER A 516 -13.71 4.75 10.47
N TYR A 517 -13.04 5.89 10.36
CA TYR A 517 -12.60 6.72 11.48
C TYR A 517 -13.64 7.75 11.94
N LEU A 518 -14.71 7.96 11.17
CA LEU A 518 -15.79 8.86 11.55
C LEU A 518 -16.56 8.28 12.75
N THR A 519 -16.41 8.94 13.89
CA THR A 519 -17.08 8.59 15.16
C THR A 519 -18.13 9.62 15.58
N GLY A 520 -18.14 10.79 14.92
CA GLY A 520 -19.05 11.89 15.24
C GLY A 520 -18.52 12.78 16.37
N GLU A 521 -17.20 12.75 16.61
CA GLU A 521 -16.57 13.59 17.63
C GLU A 521 -16.55 15.07 17.24
N SER A 522 -16.28 15.92 18.23
CA SER A 522 -16.16 17.37 18.04
C SER A 522 -14.83 17.72 17.39
N LEU A 523 -14.86 18.60 16.39
CA LEU A 523 -13.69 19.17 15.73
C LEU A 523 -13.33 20.57 16.27
N GLN A 524 -14.01 21.03 17.31
CA GLN A 524 -13.77 22.37 17.87
C GLN A 524 -12.47 22.40 18.66
N ASN A 525 -11.52 23.26 18.23
CA ASN A 525 -10.27 23.53 18.95
C ASN A 525 -9.42 22.27 19.22
N VAL A 526 -9.43 21.32 18.30
CA VAL A 526 -8.56 20.13 18.33
C VAL A 526 -7.72 20.07 17.04
N PRO A 527 -6.60 19.35 17.02
CA PRO A 527 -5.93 18.98 15.76
C PRO A 527 -6.87 18.16 14.88
N ILE A 528 -6.83 18.40 13.57
CA ILE A 528 -7.78 17.83 12.60
C ILE A 528 -7.01 17.11 11.51
N THR A 529 -7.43 15.89 11.18
CA THR A 529 -6.98 15.18 9.98
C THR A 529 -8.01 15.41 8.88
N LEU A 530 -7.59 16.06 7.79
CA LEU A 530 -8.35 16.13 6.55
C LEU A 530 -7.94 14.97 5.63
N TRP A 531 -8.90 14.14 5.28
CA TRP A 531 -8.76 13.11 4.26
C TRP A 531 -9.28 13.67 2.95
N TYR A 532 -8.39 13.90 2.00
CA TYR A 532 -8.70 14.49 0.70
C TYR A 532 -8.55 13.43 -0.40
N VAL A 533 -9.66 13.00 -0.97
CA VAL A 533 -9.70 11.87 -1.92
C VAL A 533 -10.21 12.34 -3.29
N PRO A 534 -9.33 12.88 -4.16
CA PRO A 534 -9.70 13.32 -5.50
C PRO A 534 -10.03 12.14 -6.41
N GLN A 535 -10.67 12.41 -7.55
CA GLN A 535 -11.09 11.42 -8.53
C GLN A 535 -10.47 11.73 -9.89
N VAL A 536 -9.54 10.88 -10.33
CA VAL A 536 -8.82 11.05 -11.59
C VAL A 536 -9.24 9.98 -12.59
N ASN A 537 -9.88 10.39 -13.67
CA ASN A 537 -10.29 9.47 -14.73
C ASN A 537 -9.18 9.33 -15.77
N LEU A 538 -8.59 8.14 -15.86
CA LEU A 538 -7.55 7.83 -16.84
C LEU A 538 -8.16 7.29 -18.12
N ASN A 539 -7.66 7.78 -19.25
CA ASN A 539 -7.97 7.26 -20.58
C ASN A 539 -6.82 7.56 -21.56
N PRO A 540 -6.74 6.94 -22.74
CA PRO A 540 -5.60 7.13 -23.66
C PRO A 540 -5.37 8.59 -24.11
N THR A 541 -6.37 9.45 -23.97
CA THR A 541 -6.25 10.86 -24.35
C THR A 541 -5.72 11.74 -23.22
N GLN A 542 -5.89 11.36 -21.95
CA GLN A 542 -5.54 12.15 -20.76
C GLN A 542 -5.14 11.25 -19.57
N CYS A 543 -4.16 11.68 -18.76
CA CYS A 543 -3.67 10.89 -17.62
C CYS A 543 -3.16 9.51 -18.05
N TRP A 544 -2.33 9.46 -19.10
CA TRP A 544 -1.91 8.23 -19.77
C TRP A 544 -0.40 8.16 -19.94
N ALA A 545 0.14 6.95 -20.00
CA ALA A 545 1.50 6.73 -20.43
C ALA A 545 1.53 5.57 -21.42
N ASP A 546 2.40 5.69 -22.41
CA ASP A 546 2.67 4.64 -23.38
C ASP A 546 4.15 4.68 -23.78
N SER A 547 4.55 3.83 -24.70
CA SER A 547 5.90 3.79 -25.26
C SER A 547 5.88 4.20 -26.73
N ALA A 548 6.88 4.98 -27.15
CA ALA A 548 7.10 5.34 -28.54
C ALA A 548 8.54 5.02 -28.97
N LEU A 549 8.72 4.64 -30.24
CA LEU A 549 10.05 4.47 -30.81
C LEU A 549 10.57 5.83 -31.30
N VAL A 550 11.57 6.37 -30.61
CA VAL A 550 12.21 7.65 -30.96
C VAL A 550 13.68 7.37 -31.24
N GLN A 551 14.12 7.65 -32.47
CA GLN A 551 15.51 7.44 -32.90
C GLN A 551 16.06 6.02 -32.63
N GLY A 552 15.20 5.01 -32.77
CA GLY A 552 15.56 3.60 -32.53
C GLY A 552 15.56 3.17 -31.06
N VAL A 553 15.17 4.05 -30.13
CA VAL A 553 15.06 3.76 -28.70
C VAL A 553 13.60 3.83 -28.28
N ILE A 554 13.14 2.85 -27.51
CA ILE A 554 11.81 2.88 -26.89
C ILE A 554 11.85 3.85 -25.71
N VAL A 555 11.07 4.92 -25.80
CA VAL A 555 10.98 5.97 -24.76
C VAL A 555 9.55 6.11 -24.25
N PRO A 556 9.36 6.44 -22.96
CA PRO A 556 8.05 6.69 -22.40
C PRO A 556 7.46 8.01 -22.95
N VAL A 557 6.20 7.97 -23.37
CA VAL A 557 5.39 9.15 -23.68
C VAL A 557 4.33 9.29 -22.58
N VAL A 558 4.36 10.41 -21.86
CA VAL A 558 3.54 10.61 -20.66
C VAL A 558 2.65 11.83 -20.82
N LYS A 559 1.40 11.67 -20.40
CA LYS A 559 0.42 12.73 -20.17
C LYS A 559 0.06 12.66 -18.68
N ALA A 560 0.78 13.41 -17.85
CA ALA A 560 0.59 13.38 -16.41
C ALA A 560 -0.73 14.05 -16.02
N CYS A 561 -1.29 13.64 -14.88
CA CYS A 561 -2.42 14.30 -14.25
C CYS A 561 -2.15 14.50 -12.76
N TYR A 562 -2.12 15.77 -12.35
CA TYR A 562 -1.96 16.17 -10.97
C TYR A 562 -3.28 16.62 -10.35
N VAL A 563 -3.47 16.24 -9.08
CA VAL A 563 -4.63 16.55 -8.26
C VAL A 563 -4.19 16.87 -6.84
N GLY A 564 -4.91 17.76 -6.17
CA GLY A 564 -4.61 18.15 -4.81
C GLY A 564 -4.93 19.62 -4.53
N PRO A 565 -5.47 19.93 -3.33
CA PRO A 565 -6.01 21.23 -3.02
C PRO A 565 -4.91 22.23 -2.69
N THR A 566 -5.12 23.48 -3.06
CA THR A 566 -4.26 24.58 -2.59
C THR A 566 -4.79 25.14 -1.28
N PHE A 567 -3.93 25.23 -0.26
CA PHE A 567 -4.17 25.97 0.98
C PHE A 567 -3.65 27.38 0.80
N GLN A 568 -4.52 28.27 0.34
CA GLN A 568 -4.17 29.66 0.11
C GLN A 568 -4.19 30.44 1.42
N ARG A 569 -3.04 30.96 1.83
CA ARG A 569 -2.93 31.78 3.03
C ARG A 569 -3.62 33.12 2.80
N LEU A 570 -4.51 33.51 3.70
CA LEU A 570 -5.07 34.86 3.73
C LEU A 570 -4.15 35.78 4.53
N ALA A 571 -3.93 36.99 4.04
CA ALA A 571 -3.26 38.02 4.83
C ALA A 571 -4.06 38.25 6.13
N PRO A 572 -3.40 38.46 7.29
CA PRO A 572 -4.12 38.86 8.49
C PRO A 572 -4.95 40.10 8.15
N LEU A 573 -6.26 40.03 8.44
CA LEU A 573 -7.16 41.17 8.26
C LEU A 573 -6.51 42.36 8.95
N GLY A 574 -6.13 43.36 8.15
CA GLY A 574 -5.27 44.45 8.59
C GLY A 574 -5.80 45.07 9.87
N GLY A 575 -5.04 44.89 10.95
CA GLY A 575 -5.06 45.86 12.04
C GLY A 575 -4.64 47.18 11.44
N VAL A 576 -5.58 48.11 11.34
CA VAL A 576 -5.27 49.53 11.23
C VAL A 576 -4.23 49.82 12.33
N ARG A 577 -3.03 50.21 11.91
CA ARG A 577 -1.97 50.64 12.83
C ARG A 577 -2.41 51.85 13.63
#